data_AF-A0A835YRD4-F1
#
_entry.id   AF-A0A835YRD4-F1
#
_cell.length_a   1.000
_cell.length_b   1.000
_cell.length_c   1.000
_cell.angle_alpha   90.00
_cell.angle_beta   90.00
_cell.angle_gamma   90.00
#
_symmetry.space_group_name_H-M   'P 1'
#
loop_
_entity.id
_entity.type
_entity.pdbx_description
1 polymer ?
#
loop_
_entity_poly.entity_id
_entity_poly.type
_entity_poly.pdbx_seq_one_letter_code
_entity_poly.pdbx_strand_id
1 'polypeptide(L)'
;NRWMHVCIVNEGAKIRLYLNGTLDSQRTTASAHRTAAQAPHPIFVGRPAHATPEASRPSTEGFQGAVAHLRLYTRALSPIHVRIICEPGPPPAEPRPDAMCHQLSATLCAAAAASTKLRGAISAAPWAQLWLSLLLGGSTIRLRTSAARMLALLAPHMDPAHL
;
A
#
# COMPACT_ATOMS: atom_id res chain seq x y z
N ASN A 1 9.73 -14.04 -6.28
CA ASN A 1 9.15 -12.69 -6.17
C ASN A 1 10.20 -11.68 -6.61
N ARG A 2 10.02 -11.00 -7.75
CA ARG A 2 11.01 -10.08 -8.33
C ARG A 2 10.37 -8.71 -8.55
N TRP A 3 11.14 -7.65 -8.39
CA TRP A 3 10.72 -6.31 -8.79
C TRP A 3 10.47 -6.25 -10.29
N MET A 4 9.44 -5.51 -10.70
CA MET A 4 9.15 -5.21 -12.10
C MET A 4 8.87 -3.71 -12.24
N HIS A 5 9.46 -3.10 -13.25
CA HIS A 5 9.11 -1.73 -13.62
C HIS A 5 7.87 -1.75 -14.52
N VAL A 6 6.84 -0.99 -14.13
CA VAL A 6 5.58 -0.89 -14.85
C VAL A 6 5.32 0.57 -15.18
N CYS A 7 5.08 0.89 -16.45
CA CYS A 7 4.73 2.23 -16.89
C CYS A 7 3.54 2.18 -17.85
N ILE A 8 2.55 3.03 -17.60
CA ILE A 8 1.41 3.23 -18.49
C ILE A 8 1.50 4.63 -19.07
N VAL A 9 1.47 4.72 -20.40
CA VAL A 9 1.50 5.98 -21.13
C VAL A 9 0.19 6.16 -21.87
N ASN A 10 -0.49 7.28 -21.62
CA ASN A 10 -1.71 7.67 -22.34
C ASN A 10 -1.42 8.85 -23.26
N GLU A 11 -1.56 8.62 -24.57
CA GLU A 11 -1.39 9.61 -25.65
C GLU A 11 -2.74 10.16 -26.15
N GLY A 12 -3.83 9.94 -25.40
CA GLY A 12 -5.19 10.35 -25.76
C GLY A 12 -5.90 9.37 -26.69
N ALA A 13 -5.30 9.07 -27.84
CA ALA A 13 -5.81 8.10 -28.83
C ALA A 13 -5.25 6.68 -28.65
N LYS A 14 -4.16 6.54 -27.88
CA LYS A 14 -3.48 5.26 -27.63
C LYS A 14 -3.04 5.19 -26.18
N ILE A 15 -3.21 4.01 -25.59
CA ILE A 15 -2.66 3.67 -24.28
C ILE A 15 -1.62 2.57 -24.49
N ARG A 16 -0.44 2.74 -23.89
CA ARG A 16 0.70 1.81 -23.99
C ARG A 16 1.10 1.35 -22.59
N LEU A 17 1.28 0.05 -22.44
CA LEU A 17 1.85 -0.58 -21.24
C LEU A 17 3.29 -0.98 -21.55
N TYR A 18 4.21 -0.54 -20.69
CA TYR A 18 5.60 -0.94 -20.72
C TYR A 18 5.93 -1.76 -19.48
N LEU A 19 6.57 -2.91 -19.68
CA LEU A 19 7.13 -3.74 -18.64
C LEU A 19 8.65 -3.74 -18.79
N ASN A 20 9.37 -3.48 -17.71
CA ASN A 20 10.85 -3.43 -17.68
C ASN A 20 11.46 -2.55 -18.78
N GLY A 21 10.80 -1.43 -19.10
CA GLY A 21 11.27 -0.45 -20.07
C GLY A 21 10.96 -0.79 -21.53
N THR A 22 10.37 -1.96 -21.81
CA THR A 22 9.97 -2.40 -23.15
C THR A 22 8.46 -2.34 -23.33
N LEU A 23 8.00 -2.02 -24.55
CA LEU A 23 6.57 -2.04 -24.87
C LEU A 23 6.06 -3.48 -24.77
N ASP A 24 5.06 -3.70 -23.94
CA ASP A 24 4.43 -5.00 -23.76
C ASP A 24 3.12 -5.08 -24.55
N SER A 25 2.25 -4.09 -24.37
CA SER A 25 0.94 -4.05 -25.03
C SER A 25 0.48 -2.63 -25.31
N GLN A 26 -0.38 -2.46 -26.32
CA GLN A 26 -0.98 -1.17 -26.65
C GLN A 26 -2.43 -1.34 -27.12
N ARG A 27 -3.26 -0.32 -26.85
CA ARG A 27 -4.65 -0.27 -27.30
C ARG A 27 -4.98 1.11 -27.84
N THR A 28 -5.63 1.14 -29.01
CA THR A 28 -6.21 2.37 -29.56
C THR A 28 -7.56 2.62 -28.89
N THR A 29 -7.78 3.84 -28.40
CA THR A 29 -9.04 4.27 -27.81
C THR A 29 -9.90 4.91 -28.89
N ALA A 30 -11.16 4.48 -29.00
CA ALA A 30 -12.10 4.99 -30.01
C ALA A 30 -12.61 6.42 -29.72
N SER A 31 -12.33 6.94 -28.52
CA SER A 31 -12.62 8.30 -28.10
C SER A 31 -11.48 8.77 -27.21
N ALA A 32 -11.08 10.04 -27.34
CA ALA A 32 -10.31 10.68 -26.30
C ALA A 32 -11.07 10.48 -24.99
N HIS A 33 -10.41 9.99 -23.94
CA HIS A 33 -11.00 9.94 -22.61
C HIS A 33 -11.36 11.38 -22.26
N ARG A 34 -12.64 11.74 -22.40
CA ARG A 34 -13.13 13.04 -21.97
C ARG A 34 -12.83 13.07 -20.48
N THR A 35 -11.88 13.90 -20.07
CA THR A 35 -11.84 14.41 -18.71
C THR A 35 -13.15 15.16 -18.55
N ALA A 36 -14.20 14.44 -18.17
CA ALA A 36 -15.40 15.05 -17.65
C ALA A 36 -14.92 16.05 -16.59
N ALA A 37 -15.41 17.27 -16.66
CA ALA A 37 -15.08 18.39 -15.81
C ALA A 37 -15.42 18.10 -14.33
N GLN A 38 -14.66 17.21 -13.70
CA GLN A 38 -14.91 16.72 -12.36
C GLN A 38 -13.64 16.90 -11.53
N ALA A 39 -13.87 17.37 -10.30
CA ALA A 39 -12.93 17.79 -9.26
C ALA A 39 -11.62 16.99 -9.21
N PRO A 40 -10.52 17.54 -8.64
CA PRO A 40 -9.28 16.80 -8.47
C PRO A 40 -9.53 15.46 -7.77
N HIS A 41 -9.43 14.37 -8.54
CA HIS A 41 -9.59 13.04 -7.99
C HIS A 41 -8.34 12.71 -7.17
N PRO A 42 -8.48 12.37 -5.88
CA PRO A 42 -7.34 11.94 -5.08
C PRO A 42 -6.73 10.66 -5.67
N ILE A 43 -5.40 10.61 -5.68
CA ILE A 43 -4.66 9.40 -6.08
C ILE A 43 -4.47 8.53 -4.86
N PHE A 44 -4.88 7.28 -4.97
CA PHE A 44 -4.70 6.28 -3.92
C PHE A 44 -3.66 5.25 -4.35
N VAL A 45 -2.80 4.87 -3.40
CA VAL A 45 -1.77 3.85 -3.59
C VAL A 45 -2.00 2.76 -2.57
N GLY A 46 -2.11 1.52 -3.04
CA GLY A 46 -2.26 0.35 -2.18
C GLY A 46 -3.61 0.16 -1.50
N ARG A 47 -4.59 1.03 -1.77
CA ARG A 47 -5.98 0.90 -1.29
C ARG A 47 -7.00 1.16 -2.40
N PRO A 48 -8.19 0.55 -2.36
CA PRO A 48 -9.26 0.87 -3.29
C PRO A 48 -9.84 2.26 -3.02
N ALA A 49 -10.27 2.95 -4.09
CA ALA A 49 -10.83 4.30 -4.03
C ALA A 49 -12.16 4.38 -3.26
N HIS A 50 -12.90 3.27 -3.21
CA HIS A 50 -14.21 3.15 -2.56
C HIS A 50 -14.16 2.50 -1.17
N ALA A 51 -12.98 2.40 -0.54
CA ALA A 51 -12.92 1.99 0.86
C ALA A 51 -13.69 3.03 1.70
N THR A 52 -14.93 2.71 2.05
CA THR A 52 -15.75 3.55 2.93
C THR A 52 -15.05 3.63 4.30
N PRO A 53 -14.99 4.81 4.93
CA PRO A 53 -14.40 4.95 6.27
C PRO A 53 -15.07 4.06 7.33
N GLU A 54 -16.30 3.63 7.07
CA GLU A 54 -17.16 2.90 8.01
C GLU A 54 -17.02 1.38 7.98
N ALA A 55 -16.24 0.81 7.06
CA ALA A 55 -15.97 -0.61 7.12
C ALA A 55 -14.91 -0.88 8.20
N SER A 56 -15.37 -1.09 9.44
CA SER A 56 -14.69 -1.73 10.56
C SER A 56 -14.23 -3.18 10.28
N ARG A 57 -14.15 -3.56 9.00
CA ARG A 57 -13.54 -4.80 8.52
C ARG A 57 -12.11 -4.46 8.12
N PRO A 58 -11.08 -5.20 8.59
CA PRO A 58 -9.75 -5.10 8.03
C PRO A 58 -9.86 -5.44 6.54
N SER A 59 -9.83 -4.43 5.67
CA SER A 59 -9.95 -4.62 4.24
C SER A 59 -8.72 -5.39 3.77
N THR A 60 -8.90 -6.69 3.54
CA THR A 60 -7.96 -7.55 2.80
C THR A 60 -7.88 -7.14 1.32
N GLU A 61 -8.65 -6.14 0.90
CA GLU A 61 -8.84 -5.67 -0.48
C GLU A 61 -7.74 -4.69 -0.98
N GLY A 62 -6.68 -4.48 -0.19
CA GLY A 62 -5.55 -3.64 -0.58
C GLY A 62 -4.45 -4.38 -1.35
N PHE A 63 -3.53 -3.63 -1.96
CA PHE A 63 -2.34 -4.20 -2.58
C PHE A 63 -1.44 -4.84 -1.53
N GLN A 64 -1.14 -6.12 -1.70
CA GLN A 64 -0.19 -6.86 -0.85
C GLN A 64 1.13 -7.03 -1.59
N GLY A 65 2.08 -6.13 -1.34
CA GLY A 65 3.38 -6.15 -1.97
C GLY A 65 4.21 -4.93 -1.61
N ALA A 66 5.30 -4.72 -2.34
CA ALA A 66 6.12 -3.53 -2.22
C ALA A 66 5.97 -2.68 -3.48
N VAL A 67 5.83 -1.37 -3.31
CA VAL A 67 5.85 -0.37 -4.38
C VAL A 67 7.02 0.56 -4.10
N ALA A 68 7.78 0.91 -5.13
CA ALA A 68 8.88 1.87 -5.04
C ALA A 68 8.87 2.79 -6.25
N HIS A 69 9.43 3.99 -6.09
CA HIS A 69 9.60 4.99 -7.14
C HIS A 69 8.33 5.31 -7.94
N LEU A 70 7.19 5.47 -7.25
CA LEU A 70 5.96 5.93 -7.89
C LEU A 70 6.15 7.33 -8.48
N ARG A 71 5.86 7.47 -9.77
CA ARG A 71 5.95 8.74 -10.52
C ARG A 71 4.69 8.95 -11.35
N LEU A 72 4.22 10.19 -11.40
CA LEU A 72 3.12 10.61 -12.27
C LEU A 72 3.59 11.78 -13.12
N TYR A 73 3.28 11.72 -14.42
CA TYR A 73 3.61 12.75 -15.39
C TYR A 73 2.33 13.30 -16.00
N THR A 74 2.27 14.61 -16.19
CA THR A 74 1.17 15.31 -16.86
C THR A 74 1.25 15.24 -18.40
N ARG A 75 2.29 14.58 -18.93
CA ARG A 75 2.55 14.40 -20.36
C ARG A 75 2.80 12.94 -20.69
N ALA A 76 2.50 12.57 -21.93
CA ALA A 76 2.89 11.27 -22.46
C ALA A 76 4.42 11.17 -22.57
N LEU A 77 4.99 10.11 -22.01
CA LEU A 77 6.42 9.81 -22.13
C LEU A 77 6.71 9.06 -23.42
N SER A 78 7.82 9.41 -24.08
CA SER A 78 8.32 8.62 -25.22
C SER A 78 8.95 7.30 -24.74
N PRO A 79 9.05 6.28 -25.62
CA PRO A 79 9.68 5.00 -25.27
C PRO A 79 11.09 5.14 -24.68
N ILE A 80 11.88 6.09 -25.18
CA ILE A 80 13.25 6.36 -24.69
C ILE A 80 13.21 6.86 -23.24
N HIS A 81 12.31 7.78 -22.89
CA HIS A 81 12.17 8.26 -21.52
C HIS A 81 11.76 7.13 -20.57
N VAL A 82 10.85 6.24 -21.00
CA VAL A 82 10.44 5.08 -20.19
C VAL A 82 11.64 4.17 -19.92
N ARG A 83 12.50 3.94 -20.91
CA ARG A 83 13.71 3.12 -20.75
C ARG A 83 14.72 3.74 -19.79
N ILE A 84 14.99 5.04 -19.91
CA ILE A 84 15.89 5.77 -18.99
C ILE A 84 15.37 5.69 -17.55
N ILE A 85 14.05 5.80 -17.35
CA ILE A 85 13.45 5.68 -16.01
C ILE A 85 13.61 4.26 -15.45
N CYS A 86 13.56 3.24 -16.30
CA CYS A 86 13.70 1.83 -15.90
C CYS A 86 15.16 1.41 -15.63
N GLU A 87 16.12 2.07 -16.26
CA GLU A 87 17.55 1.71 -16.25
C GLU A 87 18.19 1.59 -14.86
N PRO A 88 17.89 2.44 -13.86
CA PRO A 88 18.41 2.27 -12.49
C PRO A 88 18.07 0.93 -11.84
N GLY A 89 17.08 0.22 -12.38
CA GLY A 89 16.70 -1.11 -11.90
C GLY A 89 15.85 -1.07 -10.62
N PRO A 90 15.76 -2.20 -9.91
CA PRO A 90 14.97 -2.28 -8.69
C PRO A 90 15.56 -1.37 -7.59
N PRO A 91 14.73 -0.91 -6.64
CA PRO A 91 15.25 -0.22 -5.48
C PRO A 91 16.29 -1.11 -4.77
N PRO A 92 17.37 -0.53 -4.22
CA PRO A 92 18.37 -1.29 -3.50
C PRO A 92 17.69 -2.11 -2.40
N ALA A 93 18.15 -3.34 -2.20
CA ALA A 93 17.67 -4.17 -1.12
C ALA A 93 18.09 -3.53 0.21
N GLU A 94 17.20 -2.76 0.82
CA GLU A 94 17.46 -2.25 2.15
C GLU A 94 17.56 -3.44 3.11
N PRO A 95 18.58 -3.49 3.98
CA PRO A 95 18.58 -4.44 5.08
C PRO A 95 17.30 -4.21 5.89
N ARG A 96 16.53 -5.29 6.07
CA ARG A 96 15.27 -5.28 6.82
C ARG A 96 15.52 -5.96 8.17
N PRO A 97 16.17 -5.28 9.14
CA PRO A 97 16.47 -5.89 10.44
C PRO A 97 15.20 -6.32 11.19
N ASP A 98 14.09 -5.67 10.90
CA ASP A 98 12.75 -5.86 11.46
C ASP A 98 11.88 -6.84 10.65
N ALA A 99 12.40 -7.53 9.64
CA ALA A 99 11.59 -8.39 8.76
C ALA A 99 10.80 -9.45 9.56
N MET A 100 11.44 -10.10 10.52
CA MET A 100 10.80 -11.09 11.40
C MET A 100 9.76 -10.45 12.30
N CYS A 101 10.08 -9.31 12.93
CA CYS A 101 9.13 -8.58 13.78
C CYS A 101 7.88 -8.16 13.00
N HIS A 102 8.06 -7.68 11.77
CA HIS A 102 6.95 -7.32 10.88
C HIS A 102 6.11 -8.55 10.48
N GLN A 103 6.76 -9.68 10.16
CA GLN A 103 6.04 -10.93 9.85
C GLN A 103 5.24 -11.41 11.05
N LEU A 104 5.82 -11.40 12.25
CA LEU A 104 5.13 -11.74 13.49
C LEU A 104 3.96 -10.81 13.77
N SER A 105 4.11 -9.49 13.59
CA SER A 105 3.00 -8.57 13.77
C SER A 105 1.90 -8.81 12.73
N ALA A 106 2.25 -9.12 11.47
CA ALA A 106 1.29 -9.38 10.41
C ALA A 106 0.51 -10.69 10.62
N THR A 107 1.18 -11.77 11.07
CA THR A 107 0.53 -13.03 11.40
C THR A 107 -0.37 -12.87 12.63
N LEU A 108 0.07 -12.11 13.63
CA LEU A 108 -0.74 -11.79 14.79
C LEU A 108 -1.99 -10.96 14.41
N CYS A 109 -1.86 -9.95 13.54
CA CYS A 109 -2.99 -9.21 12.98
C CYS A 109 -4.02 -10.17 12.35
N ALA A 110 -3.55 -11.08 11.48
CA ALA A 110 -4.41 -12.01 10.77
C ALA A 110 -5.11 -12.99 11.74
N ALA A 111 -4.37 -13.52 12.72
CA ALA A 111 -4.92 -14.41 13.74
C ALA A 111 -5.96 -13.69 14.62
N ALA A 112 -5.71 -12.44 15.01
CA ALA A 112 -6.64 -11.63 15.80
C ALA A 112 -7.89 -11.21 14.99
N ALA A 113 -7.76 -11.04 13.67
CA ALA A 113 -8.89 -10.84 12.78
C ALA A 113 -9.78 -12.08 12.71
N ALA A 114 -9.19 -13.28 12.75
CA ALA A 114 -9.91 -14.56 12.66
C ALA A 114 -10.47 -15.09 14.00
N SER A 115 -9.91 -14.71 15.15
CA SER A 115 -10.27 -15.24 16.47
C SER A 115 -10.65 -14.15 17.47
N THR A 116 -11.90 -14.16 17.95
CA THR A 116 -12.39 -13.25 18.99
C THR A 116 -11.75 -13.50 20.35
N LYS A 117 -11.44 -14.77 20.68
CA LYS A 117 -10.72 -15.12 21.92
C LYS A 117 -9.33 -14.51 21.95
N LEU A 118 -8.58 -14.63 20.85
CA LEU A 118 -7.25 -14.04 20.75
C LEU A 118 -7.32 -12.52 20.81
N ARG A 119 -8.31 -11.91 20.14
CA ARG A 119 -8.53 -10.47 20.16
C ARG A 119 -8.76 -9.93 21.58
N GLY A 120 -9.56 -10.62 22.39
CA GLY A 120 -9.78 -10.27 23.79
C GLY A 120 -8.53 -10.48 24.66
N ALA A 121 -7.70 -11.48 24.37
CA ALA A 121 -6.45 -11.70 25.11
C ALA A 121 -5.41 -10.60 24.85
N ILE A 122 -5.36 -10.06 23.62
CA ILE A 122 -4.39 -9.03 23.22
C ILE A 122 -4.95 -7.61 23.28
N SER A 123 -6.19 -7.41 23.76
CA SER A 123 -6.76 -6.07 24.01
C SER A 123 -6.43 -5.53 25.40
N ALA A 124 -5.66 -6.27 26.21
CA ALA A 124 -5.22 -5.82 27.52
C ALA A 124 -4.24 -4.63 27.43
N ALA A 125 -4.23 -3.79 28.47
CA ALA A 125 -3.38 -2.58 28.59
C ALA A 125 -1.90 -2.75 28.17
N PRO A 126 -1.16 -3.81 28.57
CA PRO A 126 0.25 -3.94 28.17
C PRO A 126 0.45 -4.11 26.66
N TRP A 127 -0.49 -4.77 25.96
CA TRP A 127 -0.43 -4.91 24.51
C TRP A 127 -0.69 -3.59 23.81
N ALA A 128 -1.63 -2.80 24.33
CA ALA A 128 -1.91 -1.45 23.83
C ALA A 128 -0.69 -0.54 23.90
N GLN A 129 -0.02 -0.51 25.05
CA GLN A 129 1.20 0.26 25.26
C GLN A 129 2.33 -0.19 24.35
N LEU A 130 2.47 -1.51 24.13
CA LEU A 130 3.43 -2.05 23.17
C LEU A 130 3.14 -1.55 21.75
N TRP A 131 1.90 -1.64 21.27
CA TRP A 131 1.57 -1.14 19.94
C TRP A 131 1.71 0.38 19.81
N LEU A 132 1.34 1.13 20.84
CA LEU A 132 1.50 2.58 20.87
C LEU A 132 2.99 2.97 20.86
N SER A 133 3.83 2.26 21.59
CA SER A 133 5.29 2.48 21.58
C SER A 133 5.92 2.14 20.23
N LEU A 134 5.44 1.07 19.56
CA LEU A 134 5.85 0.75 18.20
C LEU A 134 5.37 1.80 17.18
N LEU A 135 4.18 2.37 17.36
CA LEU A 135 3.63 3.40 16.50
C LEU A 135 4.36 4.74 16.66
N LEU A 136 4.57 5.18 17.90
CA LEU A 136 5.13 6.51 18.21
C LEU A 136 6.66 6.51 18.29
N GLY A 137 7.29 5.39 18.61
CA GLY A 137 8.74 5.26 18.74
C GLY A 137 9.51 5.30 17.42
N GLY A 138 10.84 5.21 17.51
CA GLY A 138 11.79 5.21 16.37
C GLY A 138 11.81 3.91 15.55
N SER A 139 10.69 3.20 15.45
CA SER A 139 10.59 1.95 14.71
C SER A 139 10.48 2.20 13.19
N THR A 140 10.68 1.15 12.39
CA THR A 140 10.56 1.24 10.93
C THR A 140 9.12 1.56 10.51
N ILE A 141 8.94 2.19 9.34
CA ILE A 141 7.60 2.49 8.81
C ILE A 141 6.70 1.25 8.71
N ARG A 142 7.29 0.07 8.49
CA ARG A 142 6.60 -1.23 8.47
C ARG A 142 6.02 -1.62 9.83
N LEU A 143 6.80 -1.46 10.89
CA LEU A 143 6.32 -1.74 12.25
C LEU A 143 5.28 -0.71 12.69
N ARG A 144 5.48 0.58 12.36
CA ARG A 144 4.49 1.63 12.64
C ARG A 144 3.16 1.36 11.95
N THR A 145 3.19 0.98 10.67
CA THR A 145 1.97 0.62 9.92
C THR A 145 1.30 -0.64 10.45
N SER A 146 2.07 -1.66 10.85
CA SER A 146 1.51 -2.87 11.48
C SER A 146 0.89 -2.56 12.84
N ALA A 147 1.53 -1.72 13.65
CA ALA A 147 1.03 -1.26 14.93
C ALA A 147 -0.27 -0.45 14.79
N ALA A 148 -0.34 0.45 13.82
CA ALA A 148 -1.57 1.19 13.51
C ALA A 148 -2.72 0.24 13.14
N ARG A 149 -2.47 -0.81 12.35
CA ARG A 149 -3.48 -1.82 11.99
C ARG A 149 -3.92 -2.63 13.20
N MET A 150 -3.00 -3.00 14.09
CA MET A 150 -3.33 -3.67 15.35
C MET A 150 -4.19 -2.79 16.25
N LEU A 151 -3.80 -1.54 16.48
CA LEU A 151 -4.58 -0.60 17.29
C LEU A 151 -5.97 -0.38 16.71
N ALA A 152 -6.10 -0.20 15.39
CA ALA A 152 -7.40 -0.06 14.74
C ALA A 152 -8.29 -1.31 14.91
N LEU A 153 -7.71 -2.50 14.88
CA LEU A 153 -8.43 -3.77 15.10
C LEU A 153 -8.87 -3.94 16.57
N LEU A 154 -8.04 -3.49 17.50
CA LEU A 154 -8.23 -3.72 18.94
C LEU A 154 -9.04 -2.60 19.61
N ALA A 155 -8.98 -1.36 19.12
CA ALA A 155 -9.62 -0.20 19.74
C ALA A 155 -11.09 -0.41 20.14
N PRO A 156 -11.96 -1.10 19.37
CA PRO A 156 -13.34 -1.35 19.78
C PRO A 156 -13.49 -2.28 21.00
N HIS A 157 -12.45 -3.01 21.38
CA HIS A 157 -12.44 -4.02 22.45
C HIS A 157 -11.55 -3.62 23.62
N MET A 158 -10.97 -2.42 23.58
CA MET A 158 -10.11 -1.90 24.62
C MET A 158 -10.90 -0.98 25.54
N ASP A 159 -10.58 -1.05 26.83
CA ASP A 159 -11.14 -0.11 27.80
C ASP A 159 -10.50 1.28 27.59
N PRO A 160 -11.29 2.35 27.33
CA PRO A 160 -10.77 3.70 27.15
C PRO A 160 -10.01 4.25 28.36
N ALA A 161 -10.17 3.68 29.56
CA ALA A 161 -9.40 4.07 30.74
C ALA A 161 -7.91 3.65 30.68
N HIS A 162 -7.52 2.85 29.69
CA HIS A 162 -6.18 2.27 29.57
C HIS A 162 -5.45 2.65 28.26
N LEU A 163 -6.01 3.59 27.50
CA LEU A 163 -5.40 4.25 26.32
C LEU A 163 -4.72 5.56 26.71
#